data_AF-A0A9W6KYX4-F1
#
_entry.id   AF-A0A9W6KYX4-F1
#
_cell.length_a   1.000
_cell.length_b   1.000
_cell.length_c   1.000
_cell.angle_alpha   90.00
_cell.angle_beta   90.00
_cell.angle_gamma   90.00
#
_symmetry.space_group_name_H-M   'P 1'
#
loop_
_entity.id
_entity.type
_entity.pdbx_description
1 polymer ?
#
loop_
_entity_poly.entity_id
_entity_poly.type
_entity_poly.pdbx_seq_one_letter_code
_entity_poly.pdbx_strand_id
1 'polypeptide(L)'
;MAVARLVGPQRTEVQILHAGTDDAAVSVRIGKVLLYLHQESTAEHFQRVWEEAKDAVEALPASADQRLTRALRGMPEPAIAANAVGMPACAVTTGKTKGDPPKPYIRVQLGRIAYEVRDRDAFNTCANSFAYARKQAALAFVQPGKNLIVHGAFEVAGDAFYPTSDIDDLRAPKKRTTPTTTERLQANAGLAVPKPTPQI
;
A
#
# COMPACT_ATOMS: atom_id res chain seq x y z
N MET A 1 -17.78 20.54 -4.64
CA MET A 1 -16.32 20.31 -4.61
C MET A 1 -15.86 20.42 -3.17
N ALA A 2 -15.13 19.44 -2.67
CA ALA A 2 -14.58 19.47 -1.30
C ALA A 2 -13.17 20.08 -1.33
N VAL A 3 -12.84 20.94 -0.35
CA VAL A 3 -11.55 21.63 -0.30
C VAL A 3 -10.83 21.27 1.00
N ALA A 4 -9.61 20.77 0.89
CA ALA A 4 -8.72 20.50 2.01
C ALA A 4 -7.62 21.58 2.04
N ARG A 5 -7.50 22.32 3.14
CA ARG A 5 -6.43 23.32 3.31
C ARG A 5 -5.27 22.69 4.05
N LEU A 6 -4.06 22.81 3.50
CA LEU A 6 -2.88 22.14 4.01
C LEU A 6 -1.77 23.16 4.32
N VAL A 7 -1.17 23.02 5.51
CA VAL A 7 -0.04 23.79 6.01
C VAL A 7 0.91 22.83 6.71
N GLY A 8 2.20 22.94 6.41
CA GLY A 8 3.27 22.12 6.97
C GLY A 8 3.24 20.66 6.49
N PRO A 9 4.12 19.82 7.06
CA PRO A 9 4.13 18.39 6.79
C PRO A 9 2.77 17.76 7.10
N GLN A 10 2.28 16.92 6.20
CA GLN A 10 1.02 16.20 6.38
C GLN A 10 1.29 14.77 6.84
N ARG A 11 0.41 14.22 7.69
CA ARG A 11 0.38 12.79 7.93
C ARG A 11 -0.14 12.11 6.67
N THR A 12 0.67 11.26 6.04
CA THR A 12 0.29 10.54 4.84
C THR A 12 0.41 9.05 5.01
N GLU A 13 -0.42 8.33 4.27
CA GLU A 13 -0.49 6.88 4.28
C GLU A 13 -0.98 6.45 2.90
N VAL A 14 -0.23 5.57 2.25
CA VAL A 14 -0.57 5.03 0.93
C VAL A 14 -0.53 3.51 1.04
N GLN A 15 -1.62 2.86 0.68
CA GLN A 15 -1.75 1.40 0.81
C GLN A 15 -2.45 0.81 -0.40
N ILE A 16 -2.03 -0.39 -0.80
CA ILE A 16 -2.75 -1.22 -1.76
C ILE A 16 -3.83 -2.01 -1.02
N LEU A 17 -5.03 -2.02 -1.57
CA LEU A 17 -6.18 -2.80 -1.12
C LEU A 17 -6.52 -3.82 -2.20
N HIS A 18 -6.80 -5.06 -1.80
CA HIS A 18 -7.23 -6.15 -2.68
C HIS A 18 -6.33 -6.34 -3.93
N ALA A 19 -5.01 -6.33 -3.74
CA ALA A 19 -4.03 -6.45 -4.82
C ALA A 19 -4.29 -7.66 -5.73
N GLY A 20 -4.15 -7.48 -7.04
CA GLY A 20 -4.30 -8.56 -8.02
C GLY A 20 -5.74 -9.05 -8.24
N THR A 21 -6.74 -8.37 -7.68
CA THR A 21 -8.17 -8.65 -7.89
C THR A 21 -8.82 -7.54 -8.74
N ASP A 22 -10.03 -7.80 -9.25
CA ASP A 22 -10.81 -6.79 -9.98
C ASP A 22 -11.25 -5.63 -9.07
N ASP A 23 -11.26 -5.83 -7.75
CA ASP A 23 -11.56 -4.83 -6.72
C ASP A 23 -10.31 -4.10 -6.21
N ALA A 24 -9.16 -4.27 -6.88
CA ALA A 24 -7.92 -3.62 -6.49
C ALA A 24 -8.10 -2.09 -6.40
N ALA A 25 -7.52 -1.51 -5.36
CA ALA A 25 -7.50 -0.07 -5.17
C ALA A 25 -6.20 0.38 -4.49
N VAL A 26 -5.70 1.56 -4.85
CA VAL A 26 -4.68 2.26 -4.06
C VAL A 26 -5.38 3.34 -3.24
N SER A 27 -5.29 3.22 -1.93
CA SER A 27 -5.74 4.27 -1.01
C SER A 27 -4.61 5.28 -0.78
N VAL A 28 -4.95 6.56 -0.86
CA VAL A 28 -4.05 7.68 -0.60
C VAL A 28 -4.71 8.54 0.47
N ARG A 29 -4.13 8.53 1.66
CA ARG A 29 -4.53 9.38 2.78
C ARG A 29 -3.56 10.52 2.94
N ILE A 30 -4.08 11.74 2.99
CA ILE A 30 -3.33 12.96 3.29
C ILE A 30 -4.13 13.76 4.31
N GLY A 31 -3.67 13.77 5.56
CA GLY A 31 -4.40 14.34 6.69
C GLY A 31 -5.78 13.68 6.85
N LYS A 32 -6.83 14.46 6.59
CA LYS A 32 -8.24 14.04 6.67
C LYS A 32 -8.87 13.70 5.32
N VAL A 33 -8.08 13.72 4.25
CA VAL A 33 -8.51 13.33 2.91
C VAL A 33 -8.10 11.88 2.66
N LEU A 34 -9.04 11.08 2.18
CA LEU A 34 -8.86 9.71 1.72
C LEU A 34 -9.34 9.60 0.28
N LEU A 35 -8.45 9.13 -0.60
CA LEU A 35 -8.72 9.00 -2.01
C LEU A 35 -8.43 7.56 -2.44
N TYR A 36 -9.41 6.89 -3.03
CA TYR A 36 -9.27 5.56 -3.62
C TYR A 36 -9.06 5.69 -5.12
N LEU A 37 -7.96 5.11 -5.61
CA LEU A 37 -7.61 5.04 -7.02
C LEU A 37 -7.86 3.61 -7.48
N HIS A 38 -8.67 3.41 -8.51
CA HIS A 38 -8.98 2.07 -9.02
C HIS A 38 -8.28 1.73 -10.34
N GLN A 39 -7.42 2.62 -10.84
CA GLN A 39 -6.70 2.44 -12.10
C GLN A 39 -5.30 3.05 -12.01
N GLU A 40 -4.33 2.40 -12.66
CA GLU A 40 -2.96 2.91 -12.77
C GLU A 40 -2.91 4.25 -13.51
N SER A 41 -3.66 4.37 -14.60
CA SER A 41 -3.74 5.60 -15.41
C SER A 41 -4.25 6.80 -14.60
N THR A 42 -5.19 6.58 -13.67
CA THR A 42 -5.67 7.64 -12.78
C THR A 42 -4.57 8.09 -11.81
N ALA A 43 -3.80 7.15 -11.25
CA ALA A 43 -2.69 7.47 -10.35
C ALA A 43 -1.57 8.22 -11.08
N GLU A 44 -1.24 7.81 -12.30
CA GLU A 44 -0.29 8.52 -13.16
C GLU A 44 -0.79 9.93 -13.51
N HIS A 45 -2.07 10.06 -13.88
CA HIS A 45 -2.65 11.37 -14.18
C HIS A 45 -2.55 12.33 -12.99
N PHE A 46 -2.89 11.86 -11.78
CA PHE A 46 -2.80 12.69 -10.58
C PHE A 46 -1.36 13.07 -10.24
N GLN A 47 -0.40 12.16 -10.40
CA GLN A 47 1.01 12.49 -10.23
C GLN A 47 1.45 13.61 -11.19
N ARG A 48 1.11 13.52 -12.48
CA ARG A 48 1.46 14.54 -13.48
C ARG A 48 0.93 15.92 -13.09
N VAL A 49 -0.28 16.01 -12.57
CA VAL A 49 -0.86 17.28 -12.10
C VAL A 49 -0.04 17.90 -10.97
N TRP A 50 0.51 17.09 -10.06
CA TRP A 50 1.43 17.57 -9.02
C TRP A 50 2.80 17.98 -9.58
N GLU A 51 3.29 17.30 -10.61
CA GLU A 51 4.52 17.70 -11.32
C GLU A 51 4.34 19.04 -12.04
N GLU A 52 3.20 19.25 -12.72
CA GLU A 52 2.84 20.51 -13.38
C GLU A 52 2.73 21.67 -12.37
N ALA A 53 2.30 21.39 -11.14
CA ALA A 53 2.20 22.38 -10.09
C ALA A 53 3.54 22.78 -9.46
N LYS A 54 4.65 22.09 -9.79
CA LYS A 54 5.95 22.26 -9.13
C LYS A 54 6.54 23.66 -9.33
N ASP A 55 6.36 24.25 -10.50
CA ASP A 55 6.88 25.59 -10.79
C ASP A 55 6.16 26.67 -9.96
N ALA A 56 4.89 26.43 -9.60
CA ALA A 56 4.12 27.36 -8.77
C ALA A 56 4.56 27.36 -7.29
N VAL A 57 5.33 26.34 -6.85
CA VAL A 57 5.78 26.18 -5.46
C VAL A 57 6.74 27.27 -5.02
N GLU A 58 7.50 27.85 -5.96
CA GLU A 58 8.45 28.91 -5.62
C GLU A 58 7.76 30.15 -5.04
N ALA A 59 6.51 30.38 -5.40
CA ALA A 59 5.69 31.47 -4.86
C ALA A 59 5.17 31.21 -3.43
N LEU A 60 5.33 29.98 -2.90
CA LEU A 60 4.93 29.64 -1.54
C LEU A 60 6.05 29.89 -0.54
N PRO A 61 5.71 30.33 0.70
CA PRO A 61 6.68 30.39 1.78
C PRO A 61 7.17 28.99 2.13
N ALA A 62 8.38 28.89 2.68
CA ALA A 62 8.92 27.62 3.16
C ALA A 62 8.00 26.97 4.22
N SER A 63 7.50 27.78 5.15
CA SER A 63 6.54 27.38 6.19
C SER A 63 5.47 28.45 6.37
N ALA A 64 4.21 28.04 6.53
CA ALA A 64 3.09 28.94 6.79
C ALA A 64 2.50 28.74 8.19
N ASP A 65 1.74 29.73 8.65
CA ASP A 65 1.04 29.68 9.95
C ASP A 65 -0.09 28.62 9.92
N GLN A 66 -0.03 27.64 10.83
CA GLN A 66 -1.04 26.59 10.97
C GLN A 66 -2.45 27.14 11.24
N ARG A 67 -2.59 28.38 11.73
CA ARG A 67 -3.89 29.03 11.90
C ARG A 67 -4.66 29.18 10.59
N LEU A 68 -4.00 29.07 9.43
CA LEU A 68 -4.62 29.16 8.11
C LEU A 68 -5.48 27.94 7.74
N THR A 69 -5.32 26.81 8.43
CA THR A 69 -6.15 25.61 8.25
C THR A 69 -7.19 25.45 9.36
N ARG A 70 -7.24 26.37 10.32
CA ARG A 70 -8.12 26.26 11.48
C ARG A 70 -9.59 26.14 11.03
N ALA A 71 -10.25 25.11 11.52
CA ALA A 71 -11.69 24.94 11.32
C ALA A 71 -12.45 26.18 11.83
N LEU A 72 -13.56 26.50 11.16
CA LEU A 72 -14.47 27.52 11.64
C LEU A 72 -15.06 27.06 12.97
N ARG A 73 -15.08 27.96 13.97
CA ARG A 73 -15.57 27.63 15.31
C ARG A 73 -17.01 27.14 15.22
N GLY A 74 -17.29 25.96 15.79
CA GLY A 74 -18.61 25.32 15.73
C GLY A 74 -18.88 24.49 14.47
N MET A 75 -17.94 24.40 13.54
CA MET A 75 -18.03 23.51 12.38
C MET A 75 -17.00 22.38 12.50
N PRO A 76 -17.42 21.11 12.53
CA PRO A 76 -16.47 20.00 12.46
C PRO A 76 -15.74 20.06 11.12
N GLU A 77 -14.43 19.83 11.15
CA GLU A 77 -13.63 19.80 9.93
C GLU A 77 -14.00 18.54 9.11
N PRO A 78 -14.45 18.68 7.86
CA PRO A 78 -14.96 17.56 7.09
C PRO A 78 -13.83 16.59 6.75
N ALA A 79 -14.00 15.31 7.11
CA ALA A 79 -13.23 14.24 6.50
C ALA A 79 -13.75 14.03 5.07
N ILE A 80 -12.84 13.95 4.10
CA ILE A 80 -13.18 13.84 2.68
C ILE A 80 -12.80 12.44 2.22
N ALA A 81 -13.77 11.67 1.75
CA ALA A 81 -13.52 10.41 1.05
C ALA A 81 -13.99 10.54 -0.40
N ALA A 82 -13.17 10.13 -1.36
CA ALA A 82 -13.57 10.05 -2.75
C ALA A 82 -12.97 8.85 -3.46
N ASN A 83 -13.68 8.37 -4.48
CA ASN A 83 -13.20 7.38 -5.43
C ASN A 83 -12.85 8.10 -6.73
N ALA A 84 -11.73 7.74 -7.34
CA ALA A 84 -11.31 8.25 -8.63
C ALA A 84 -11.07 7.08 -9.60
N VAL A 85 -11.67 7.22 -10.78
CA VAL A 85 -11.63 6.26 -11.87
C VAL A 85 -11.49 7.04 -13.18
N GLY A 86 -10.72 6.53 -14.13
CA GLY A 86 -10.49 7.15 -15.42
C GLY A 86 -9.63 8.42 -15.31
N MET A 87 -10.06 9.46 -16.02
CA MET A 87 -9.35 10.75 -16.13
C MET A 87 -10.25 11.87 -15.60
N PRO A 88 -10.50 11.95 -14.28
CA PRO A 88 -11.37 12.99 -13.74
C PRO A 88 -10.72 14.37 -13.94
N ALA A 89 -11.56 15.40 -14.10
CA ALA A 89 -11.09 16.75 -14.37
C ALA A 89 -10.12 17.25 -13.28
N CYS A 90 -8.93 17.65 -13.71
CA CYS A 90 -7.89 18.19 -12.84
C CYS A 90 -7.53 19.62 -13.25
N ALA A 91 -7.11 20.42 -12.28
CA ALA A 91 -6.68 21.79 -12.53
C ALA A 91 -5.68 22.26 -11.47
N VAL A 92 -4.73 23.08 -11.88
CA VAL A 92 -3.82 23.78 -10.98
C VAL A 92 -4.11 25.27 -11.08
N THR A 93 -4.33 25.92 -9.93
CA THR A 93 -4.56 27.36 -9.87
C THR A 93 -3.72 27.96 -8.74
N THR A 94 -3.15 29.14 -8.97
CA THR A 94 -2.47 29.90 -7.93
C THR A 94 -3.37 31.04 -7.47
N GLY A 95 -3.25 31.42 -6.20
CA GLY A 95 -4.07 32.49 -5.64
C GLY A 95 -3.49 33.09 -4.38
N LYS A 96 -4.19 34.09 -3.84
CA LYS A 96 -3.86 34.74 -2.57
C LYS A 96 -5.13 34.89 -1.74
N THR A 97 -5.04 34.79 -0.42
CA THR A 97 -6.19 35.07 0.47
C THR A 97 -6.60 36.52 0.39
N LYS A 98 -7.88 36.78 0.63
CA LYS A 98 -8.38 38.11 0.95
C LYS A 98 -7.90 38.49 2.36
N GLY A 99 -7.23 39.63 2.52
CA GLY A 99 -6.66 40.11 3.79
C GLY A 99 -5.31 40.79 3.60
N ASP A 100 -4.83 41.47 4.65
CA ASP A 100 -3.56 42.19 4.67
C ASP A 100 -2.64 41.64 5.79
N PRO A 101 -1.45 41.08 5.48
CA PRO A 101 -0.93 40.83 4.13
C PRO A 101 -1.62 39.65 3.43
N PRO A 102 -1.74 39.67 2.09
CA PRO A 102 -2.30 38.57 1.32
C PRO A 102 -1.38 37.36 1.34
N LYS A 103 -1.91 36.18 1.67
CA LYS A 103 -1.14 34.94 1.82
C LYS A 103 -1.31 34.06 0.58
N PRO A 104 -0.22 33.70 -0.12
CA PRO A 104 -0.31 32.89 -1.33
C PRO A 104 -0.81 31.47 -1.04
N TYR A 105 -1.34 30.82 -2.06
CA TYR A 105 -1.68 29.40 -2.05
C TYR A 105 -1.64 28.83 -3.46
N ILE A 106 -1.42 27.52 -3.54
CA ILE A 106 -1.65 26.72 -4.75
C ILE A 106 -2.87 25.86 -4.49
N ARG A 107 -3.81 25.83 -5.42
CA ARG A 107 -4.95 24.93 -5.41
C ARG A 107 -4.78 23.88 -6.50
N VAL A 108 -4.56 22.65 -6.08
CA VAL A 108 -4.49 21.46 -6.94
C VAL A 108 -5.83 20.72 -6.84
N GLN A 109 -6.63 20.77 -7.90
CA GLN A 109 -7.90 20.07 -7.99
C GLN A 109 -7.69 18.72 -8.68
N LEU A 110 -8.13 17.64 -8.01
CA LEU A 110 -8.16 16.28 -8.50
C LEU A 110 -9.61 15.77 -8.45
N GLY A 111 -10.33 15.88 -9.56
CA GLY A 111 -11.75 15.55 -9.64
C GLY A 111 -12.61 16.39 -8.69
N ARG A 112 -13.19 15.74 -7.67
CA ARG A 112 -14.10 16.37 -6.70
C ARG A 112 -13.40 16.95 -5.46
N ILE A 113 -12.09 16.73 -5.33
CA ILE A 113 -11.26 17.19 -4.22
C ILE A 113 -10.34 18.30 -4.72
N ALA A 114 -10.19 19.36 -3.94
CA ALA A 114 -9.15 20.37 -4.16
C ALA A 114 -8.26 20.51 -2.92
N TYR A 115 -6.96 20.43 -3.13
CA TYR A 115 -5.94 20.68 -2.11
C TYR A 115 -5.48 22.12 -2.22
N GLU A 116 -5.76 22.93 -1.20
CA GLU A 116 -5.29 24.30 -1.07
C GLU A 116 -4.04 24.32 -0.20
N VAL A 117 -2.90 24.29 -0.85
CA VAL A 117 -1.56 24.17 -0.27
C VAL A 117 -1.00 25.55 0.03
N ARG A 118 -0.49 25.73 1.24
CA ARG A 118 -0.07 27.05 1.77
C ARG A 118 1.42 27.23 1.91
N ASP A 119 2.19 26.16 1.92
CA ASP A 119 3.66 26.19 2.03
C ASP A 119 4.31 25.04 1.25
N ARG A 120 5.64 25.12 1.14
CA ARG A 120 6.47 24.15 0.42
C ARG A 120 6.44 22.76 1.08
N ASP A 121 6.37 22.68 2.40
CA ASP A 121 6.34 21.41 3.14
C ASP A 121 5.06 20.61 2.86
N ALA A 122 3.90 21.27 2.87
CA ALA A 122 2.63 20.66 2.52
C ALA A 122 2.64 20.20 1.05
N PHE A 123 3.18 21.02 0.15
CA PHE A 123 3.31 20.67 -1.26
C PHE A 123 4.13 19.39 -1.46
N ASN A 124 5.35 19.37 -0.91
CA ASN A 124 6.29 18.27 -1.06
C ASN A 124 5.71 16.97 -0.50
N THR A 125 5.03 17.06 0.64
CA THR A 125 4.36 15.90 1.24
C THR A 125 3.29 15.32 0.31
N CYS A 126 2.48 16.18 -0.32
CA CYS A 126 1.45 15.75 -1.26
C CYS A 126 2.06 15.16 -2.53
N ALA A 127 2.98 15.89 -3.17
CA ALA A 127 3.65 15.45 -4.40
C ALA A 127 4.34 14.09 -4.22
N ASN A 128 5.07 13.90 -3.10
CA ASN A 128 5.71 12.63 -2.77
C ASN A 128 4.70 11.51 -2.55
N SER A 129 3.56 11.80 -1.92
CA SER A 129 2.51 10.80 -1.68
C SER A 129 1.86 10.33 -2.98
N PHE A 130 1.62 11.23 -3.94
CA PHE A 130 1.08 10.85 -5.25
C PHE A 130 2.13 10.18 -6.15
N ALA A 131 3.41 10.56 -6.05
CA ALA A 131 4.50 9.81 -6.69
C ALA A 131 4.61 8.39 -6.13
N TYR A 132 4.45 8.20 -4.82
CA TYR A 132 4.43 6.89 -4.20
C TYR A 132 3.15 6.10 -4.57
N ALA A 133 2.00 6.76 -4.62
CA ALA A 133 0.73 6.15 -5.05
C ALA A 133 0.80 5.62 -6.48
N ARG A 134 1.44 6.35 -7.42
CA ARG A 134 1.70 5.82 -8.77
C ARG A 134 2.52 4.54 -8.73
N LYS A 135 3.61 4.51 -7.95
CA LYS A 135 4.45 3.31 -7.80
C LYS A 135 3.64 2.13 -7.25
N GLN A 136 2.79 2.38 -6.24
CA GLN A 136 1.89 1.36 -5.69
C GLN A 136 0.84 0.91 -6.70
N ALA A 137 0.31 1.82 -7.52
CA ALA A 137 -0.68 1.49 -8.55
C ALA A 137 -0.10 0.58 -9.64
N ALA A 138 1.14 0.82 -10.07
CA ALA A 138 1.85 -0.06 -11.00
C ALA A 138 2.02 -1.50 -10.45
N LEU A 139 2.11 -1.65 -9.12
CA LEU A 139 2.16 -2.96 -8.46
C LEU A 139 0.76 -3.57 -8.25
N ALA A 140 -0.24 -2.74 -7.96
CA ALA A 140 -1.59 -3.18 -7.61
C ALA A 140 -2.39 -3.70 -8.82
N PHE A 141 -2.22 -3.06 -9.99
CA PHE A 141 -3.05 -3.26 -11.18
C PHE A 141 -2.42 -4.16 -12.26
N VAL A 142 -1.51 -5.05 -11.87
CA VAL A 142 -0.91 -6.00 -12.81
C VAL A 142 -2.01 -6.90 -13.40
N GLN A 143 -2.07 -6.97 -14.73
CA GLN A 143 -3.07 -7.79 -15.43
C GLN A 143 -3.05 -9.25 -14.90
N PRO A 144 -4.20 -9.89 -14.70
CA PRO A 144 -4.30 -11.24 -14.12
C PRO A 144 -3.41 -12.30 -14.80
N GLY A 145 -3.13 -12.17 -16.11
CA GLY A 145 -2.22 -13.06 -16.84
C GLY A 145 -0.72 -12.73 -16.73
N LYS A 146 -0.36 -11.49 -16.34
CA LYS A 146 1.02 -11.07 -16.10
C LYS A 146 1.50 -11.39 -14.69
N ASN A 147 0.59 -11.52 -13.71
CA ASN A 147 0.95 -11.94 -12.36
C ASN A 147 1.60 -13.33 -12.35
N LEU A 148 1.07 -14.28 -13.13
CA LEU A 148 1.68 -15.61 -13.29
C LEU A 148 3.09 -15.54 -13.89
N ILE A 149 3.32 -14.64 -14.86
CA ILE A 149 4.62 -14.48 -15.52
C ILE A 149 5.61 -13.76 -14.60
N VAL A 150 5.18 -12.72 -13.88
CA VAL A 150 6.06 -11.96 -12.98
C VAL A 150 6.41 -12.78 -11.75
N HIS A 151 5.44 -13.48 -11.13
CA HIS A 151 5.74 -14.39 -10.02
C HIS A 151 6.58 -15.58 -10.47
N GLY A 152 6.24 -16.21 -11.60
CA GLY A 152 7.04 -17.31 -12.17
C GLY A 152 8.45 -16.84 -12.57
N ALA A 153 8.61 -15.63 -13.09
CA ALA A 153 9.94 -15.08 -13.41
C ALA A 153 10.74 -14.72 -12.16
N PHE A 154 10.11 -14.27 -11.08
CA PHE A 154 10.77 -14.09 -9.78
C PHE A 154 11.16 -15.42 -9.14
N GLU A 155 10.34 -16.47 -9.29
CA GLU A 155 10.65 -17.83 -8.84
C GLU A 155 11.83 -18.41 -9.63
N VAL A 156 11.79 -18.31 -10.96
CA VAL A 156 12.85 -18.79 -11.86
C VAL A 156 14.14 -17.97 -11.71
N ALA A 157 14.05 -16.66 -11.49
CA ALA A 157 15.22 -15.85 -11.18
C ALA A 157 15.76 -16.18 -9.78
N GLY A 158 14.88 -16.42 -8.80
CA GLY A 158 15.26 -16.93 -7.48
C GLY A 158 16.05 -18.22 -7.57
N ASP A 159 15.57 -19.20 -8.34
CA ASP A 159 16.27 -20.46 -8.63
C ASP A 159 17.57 -20.27 -9.43
N ALA A 160 17.64 -19.28 -10.32
CA ALA A 160 18.83 -19.02 -11.13
C ALA A 160 19.96 -18.33 -10.33
N PHE A 161 19.60 -17.44 -9.39
CA PHE A 161 20.56 -16.70 -8.56
C PHE A 161 20.87 -17.38 -7.22
N TYR A 162 19.93 -18.17 -6.71
CA TYR A 162 20.05 -18.99 -5.51
C TYR A 162 19.53 -20.39 -5.80
N PRO A 163 20.19 -21.15 -6.71
CA PRO A 163 19.85 -22.55 -6.87
C PRO A 163 19.95 -23.19 -5.49
N THR A 164 18.88 -23.83 -5.03
CA THR A 164 18.89 -24.66 -3.82
C THR A 164 19.80 -25.86 -4.08
N SER A 165 21.10 -25.61 -4.06
CA SER A 165 22.14 -26.62 -4.09
C SER A 165 22.33 -27.11 -2.64
N ASP A 166 22.07 -28.41 -2.45
CA ASP A 166 22.67 -29.25 -1.41
C ASP A 166 22.32 -28.98 0.06
N ILE A 167 21.04 -29.07 0.45
CA ILE A 167 20.68 -29.37 1.86
C ILE A 167 19.96 -30.73 2.03
N ASP A 168 19.42 -31.33 0.97
CA ASP A 168 18.72 -32.62 1.09
C ASP A 168 19.62 -33.86 1.06
N ASP A 169 20.89 -33.74 0.65
CA ASP A 169 21.82 -34.88 0.64
C ASP A 169 22.39 -35.25 2.03
N LEU A 170 22.07 -34.49 3.09
CA LEU A 170 22.45 -34.82 4.47
C LEU A 170 21.35 -35.58 5.24
N ARG A 171 20.22 -35.93 4.60
CA ARG A 171 19.09 -36.60 5.26
C ARG A 171 18.61 -37.88 4.59
N ALA A 172 19.49 -38.62 3.91
CA ALA A 172 19.18 -40.01 3.55
C ALA A 172 19.43 -40.97 4.74
N PRO A 173 18.40 -41.51 5.42
CA PRO A 173 18.60 -42.65 6.30
C PRO A 173 18.98 -43.88 5.45
N LYS A 174 20.15 -44.45 5.71
CA LYS A 174 20.59 -45.76 5.18
C LYS A 174 19.44 -46.77 5.28
N LYS A 175 18.95 -47.24 4.13
CA LYS A 175 18.04 -48.39 4.04
C LYS A 175 18.75 -49.61 4.65
N ARG A 176 18.35 -49.97 5.87
CA ARG A 176 18.74 -51.21 6.54
C ARG A 176 17.79 -52.29 6.03
N THR A 177 18.27 -53.10 5.08
CA THR A 177 17.63 -54.35 4.66
C THR A 177 17.51 -55.26 5.87
N THR A 178 16.27 -55.56 6.28
CA THR A 178 15.96 -56.65 7.22
C THR A 178 15.49 -57.85 6.40
N PRO A 179 16.09 -59.04 6.58
CA PRO A 179 15.63 -60.24 5.90
C PRO A 179 14.30 -60.73 6.48
N THR A 180 13.39 -61.11 5.59
CA THR A 180 12.16 -61.83 5.87
C THR A 180 12.50 -63.24 6.33
N THR A 181 12.05 -63.66 7.51
CA THR A 181 12.25 -65.04 7.97
C THR A 181 10.96 -65.61 8.50
N THR A 182 10.43 -66.51 7.69
CA THR A 182 9.49 -67.60 7.97
C THR A 182 10.06 -68.58 9.03
N GLU A 183 10.65 -68.07 10.12
CA GLU A 183 11.15 -68.83 11.28
C GLU A 183 11.00 -67.98 12.54
N ARG A 184 9.81 -68.03 13.16
CA ARG A 184 9.63 -67.81 14.62
C ARG A 184 8.23 -68.21 15.11
N LEU A 185 7.57 -69.13 14.40
CA LEU A 185 6.52 -69.98 14.97
C LEU A 185 7.22 -71.17 15.63
N GLN A 186 7.69 -71.01 16.87
CA GLN A 186 7.99 -72.05 17.87
C GLN A 186 8.84 -71.44 18.99
N ALA A 187 8.21 -70.70 19.89
CA ALA A 187 8.68 -70.54 21.27
C ALA A 187 7.60 -69.80 22.07
N ASN A 188 6.89 -70.56 22.90
CA ASN A 188 6.19 -70.10 24.10
C ASN A 188 4.91 -69.28 23.82
N ALA A 189 3.71 -69.87 23.72
CA ALA A 189 3.11 -70.84 24.63
C ALA A 189 3.41 -70.51 26.10
N GLY A 190 2.54 -69.71 26.73
CA GLY A 190 2.52 -69.61 28.19
C GLY A 190 2.07 -68.26 28.74
N LEU A 191 0.94 -68.31 29.44
CA LEU A 191 0.65 -67.54 30.65
C LEU A 191 -0.02 -66.15 30.50
N ALA A 192 -1.35 -66.22 30.56
CA ALA A 192 -2.19 -65.67 31.62
C ALA A 192 -2.30 -64.13 31.80
N VAL A 193 -3.55 -63.69 31.62
CA VAL A 193 -4.20 -62.47 32.11
C VAL A 193 -4.08 -62.36 33.64
N PRO A 194 -3.97 -61.13 34.19
CA PRO A 194 -4.95 -60.75 35.23
C PRO A 194 -5.56 -59.35 35.07
N LYS A 195 -6.76 -59.25 35.63
CA LYS A 195 -7.76 -58.17 35.66
C LYS A 195 -7.31 -56.87 36.35
N PRO A 196 -8.05 -55.75 36.13
CA PRO A 196 -7.76 -54.44 36.70
C PRO A 196 -8.26 -54.30 38.14
N THR A 197 -7.61 -53.45 38.92
CA THR A 197 -8.09 -53.00 40.25
C THR A 197 -8.19 -51.48 40.26
N PRO A 198 -9.28 -50.89 40.78
CA PRO A 198 -9.47 -49.44 40.87
C PRO A 198 -8.88 -48.87 42.17
N GLN A 199 -8.51 -47.59 42.18
CA GLN A 199 -8.31 -46.79 43.39
C GLN A 199 -9.05 -45.45 43.18
N ILE A 200 -10.24 -45.33 43.79
CA ILE A 200 -10.63 -44.42 44.90
C ILE A 200 -10.49 -42.94 44.53
#